data_AF-A0AAD8Y430-F1
#
_entry.id   AF-A0AAD8Y430-F1
#
_cell.length_a   1.000
_cell.length_b   1.000
_cell.length_c   1.000
_cell.angle_alpha   90.00
_cell.angle_beta   90.00
_cell.angle_gamma   90.00
#
_symmetry.space_group_name_H-M   'P 1'
#
loop_
_entity.id
_entity.type
_entity.pdbx_description
1 polymer ?
#
loop_
_entity_poly.entity_id
_entity_poly.type
_entity_poly.pdbx_seq_one_letter_code
_entity_poly.pdbx_strand_id
1 'polypeptide(L)'
;MDTVPNSSNRALVVHRDETDVALNESAAAHPANEIVLDALPYVEPLDPNYENYAIQLIEEELQHESTGVSGEHPSLQTLLAPVSSRKGTSAETINFGTMDLSSQCPQFGGKAPMAVAAYEAIIAKKSNPENSTFITNNQQWLHNRSDPMAHQKFDQVDDKSKLITNLHTSISTQKIALEHQRHRLINLELQQTFQTPQTYTHYNTNQLEGQIVNPLQQTVERQRMEVDAINATRMEEQQRAMGTLDGLSRKYYELVDKNLRLGEAVKGLEGEVEGLKKESGACVVVDDN
;
A
#
# COMPACT_ATOMS: atom_id res chain seq x y z
N MET A 1 17.59 -39.81 -14.17
CA MET A 1 17.82 -39.25 -12.83
C MET A 1 17.61 -37.77 -12.98
N ASP A 2 16.47 -37.24 -12.55
CA ASP A 2 16.28 -35.80 -12.34
C ASP A 2 15.12 -35.60 -11.36
N THR A 3 15.35 -34.65 -10.47
CA THR A 3 14.78 -34.53 -9.13
C THR A 3 13.42 -33.84 -9.12
N VAL A 4 12.47 -34.45 -8.41
CA VAL A 4 11.15 -33.91 -8.07
C VAL A 4 11.30 -32.74 -7.10
N PRO A 5 10.73 -31.55 -7.36
CA PRO A 5 10.70 -30.49 -6.37
C PRO A 5 9.68 -30.83 -5.27
N ASN A 6 10.21 -30.93 -4.05
CA ASN A 6 9.53 -31.17 -2.80
C ASN A 6 8.59 -29.99 -2.45
N SER A 7 7.32 -30.11 -2.82
CA SER A 7 6.24 -29.21 -2.39
C SER A 7 5.75 -29.62 -1.01
N SER A 8 6.53 -29.35 0.03
CA SER A 8 6.09 -29.53 1.42
C SER A 8 6.38 -28.25 2.20
N ASN A 9 5.49 -27.27 2.01
CA ASN A 9 5.27 -26.16 2.92
C ASN A 9 3.75 -25.92 2.97
N ARG A 10 3.02 -26.96 3.35
CA ARG A 10 1.67 -26.83 3.86
C ARG A 10 1.85 -26.51 5.34
N ALA A 11 1.82 -25.23 5.71
CA ALA A 11 1.61 -24.84 7.09
C ALA A 11 0.19 -25.30 7.46
N LEU A 12 0.09 -26.57 7.85
CA LEU A 12 -1.08 -27.18 8.42
C LEU A 12 -1.18 -26.56 9.83
N VAL A 13 -1.85 -25.42 9.95
CA VAL A 13 -2.30 -24.91 11.24
C VAL A 13 -3.41 -25.86 11.69
N VAL A 14 -2.99 -26.92 12.36
CA VAL A 14 -3.87 -27.80 13.12
C VAL A 14 -4.34 -26.98 14.30
N HIS A 15 -5.53 -26.40 14.20
CA HIS A 15 -6.28 -26.06 15.40
C HIS A 15 -6.49 -27.38 16.14
N ARG A 16 -5.87 -27.49 17.32
CA ARG A 16 -6.18 -28.57 18.25
C ARG A 16 -7.67 -28.45 18.54
N ASP A 17 -8.42 -29.50 18.21
CA ASP A 17 -9.76 -29.71 18.75
C ASP A 17 -9.66 -29.67 20.28
N GLU A 18 -10.12 -28.57 20.87
CA GLU A 18 -10.35 -28.43 22.30
C GLU A 18 -11.55 -29.29 22.66
N THR A 19 -11.30 -30.59 22.83
CA THR A 19 -12.14 -31.44 23.65
C THR A 19 -11.36 -31.74 24.91
N ASP A 20 -11.83 -31.15 26.01
CA ASP A 20 -11.59 -31.52 27.40
C ASP A 20 -10.13 -31.78 27.82
N VAL A 21 -9.49 -30.82 28.49
CA VAL A 21 -8.75 -31.02 29.76
C VAL A 21 -8.29 -29.66 30.31
N ALA A 22 -8.93 -29.28 31.43
CA ALA A 22 -8.39 -28.61 32.61
C ALA A 22 -7.26 -27.57 32.48
N LEU A 23 -7.59 -26.34 32.90
CA LEU A 23 -6.84 -25.53 33.87
C LEU A 23 -5.31 -25.64 33.78
N ASN A 24 -4.71 -24.92 32.85
CA ASN A 24 -3.35 -24.42 33.04
C ASN A 24 -3.21 -23.06 32.35
N GLU A 25 -3.47 -22.02 33.14
CA GLU A 25 -3.08 -20.64 32.87
C GLU A 25 -1.55 -20.58 32.73
N SER A 26 -1.03 -20.80 31.52
CA SER A 26 0.30 -20.32 31.19
C SER A 26 0.18 -18.85 30.80
N ALA A 27 0.43 -18.00 31.78
CA ALA A 27 0.66 -16.57 31.65
C ALA A 27 1.88 -16.31 30.75
N ALA A 28 1.68 -16.37 29.43
CA ALA A 28 2.59 -15.74 28.49
C ALA A 28 2.40 -14.22 28.67
N ALA A 29 3.46 -13.55 29.12
CA ALA A 29 3.48 -12.12 29.35
C ALA A 29 3.19 -11.37 28.05
N HIS A 30 1.93 -11.02 27.82
CA HIS A 30 1.54 -10.04 26.82
C HIS A 30 2.23 -8.71 27.15
N PRO A 31 2.85 -8.03 26.17
CA PRO A 31 3.44 -6.72 26.41
C PRO A 31 2.36 -5.80 26.98
N ALA A 32 2.61 -5.25 28.16
CA ALA A 32 1.60 -4.63 29.03
C ALA A 32 0.87 -3.39 28.46
N ASN A 33 1.15 -2.99 27.22
CA ASN A 33 0.55 -1.83 26.55
C ASN A 33 0.12 -2.12 25.10
N GLU A 34 -0.12 -3.37 24.71
CA GLU A 34 -0.76 -3.65 23.43
C GLU A 34 -2.27 -3.40 23.55
N ILE A 35 -2.69 -2.22 23.07
CA ILE A 35 -4.11 -1.90 22.92
C ILE A 35 -4.62 -2.76 21.77
N VAL A 36 -5.23 -3.90 22.10
CA VAL A 36 -5.93 -4.74 21.12
C VAL A 36 -7.24 -4.06 20.79
N LEU A 37 -7.30 -3.46 19.60
CA LEU A 37 -8.55 -2.95 19.03
C LEU A 37 -9.23 -4.10 18.31
N ASP A 38 -10.28 -4.66 18.90
CA ASP A 38 -11.09 -5.71 18.30
C ASP A 38 -12.33 -5.09 17.63
N ALA A 39 -12.33 -5.05 16.30
CA ALA A 39 -13.47 -4.63 15.48
C ALA A 39 -13.82 -5.77 14.53
N LEU A 40 -15.12 -6.08 14.39
CA LEU A 40 -15.61 -7.28 13.70
C LEU A 40 -16.31 -6.93 12.37
N PRO A 41 -15.58 -6.54 11.31
CA PRO A 41 -16.14 -6.01 10.07
C PRO A 41 -17.09 -6.97 9.33
N TYR A 42 -16.98 -8.28 9.50
CA TYR A 42 -17.87 -9.23 8.83
C TYR A 42 -19.22 -9.40 9.54
N VAL A 43 -19.31 -9.01 10.80
CA VAL A 43 -20.47 -9.27 11.65
C VAL A 43 -21.20 -7.99 12.05
N GLU A 44 -20.48 -6.88 12.14
CA GLU A 44 -21.03 -5.58 12.47
C GLU A 44 -21.26 -4.79 11.17
N PRO A 45 -22.48 -4.80 10.59
CA PRO A 45 -22.79 -3.93 9.47
C PRO A 45 -22.72 -2.48 9.95
N LEU A 46 -21.66 -1.76 9.57
CA LEU A 46 -21.54 -0.34 9.85
C LEU A 46 -22.59 0.44 9.05
N ASP A 47 -23.41 1.25 9.73
CA ASP A 47 -24.20 2.29 9.08
C ASP A 47 -23.23 3.36 8.54
N PRO A 48 -23.31 3.73 7.24
CA PRO A 48 -22.50 4.82 6.68
C PRO A 48 -22.54 6.13 7.47
N ASN A 49 -23.61 6.39 8.24
CA ASN A 49 -23.68 7.56 9.10
C ASN A 49 -22.63 7.54 10.23
N TYR A 50 -22.26 6.36 10.76
CA TYR A 50 -21.22 6.23 11.78
C TYR A 50 -19.83 6.50 11.20
N GLU A 51 -19.59 6.18 9.93
CA GLU A 51 -18.32 6.49 9.28
C GLU A 51 -18.09 8.00 9.20
N ASN A 52 -19.09 8.75 8.74
CA ASN A 52 -19.01 10.21 8.70
C ASN A 52 -18.84 10.83 10.09
N TYR A 53 -19.56 10.31 11.09
CA TYR A 53 -19.43 10.77 12.47
C TYR A 53 -18.04 10.46 13.04
N ALA A 54 -17.50 9.26 12.80
CA ALA A 54 -16.15 8.89 13.22
C ALA A 54 -15.09 9.77 12.54
N ILE A 55 -15.25 10.07 11.25
CA ILE A 55 -14.37 10.99 10.52
C ILE A 55 -14.41 12.39 11.14
N GLN A 56 -15.60 12.92 11.45
CA GLN A 56 -15.74 14.21 12.11
C GLN A 56 -15.03 14.24 13.47
N LEU A 57 -15.20 13.18 14.28
CA LEU A 57 -14.56 13.07 15.58
C LEU A 57 -13.04 13.00 15.47
N ILE A 58 -12.52 12.25 14.49
CA ILE A 58 -11.08 12.19 14.18
C ILE A 58 -10.56 13.58 13.75
N GLU A 59 -11.32 14.31 12.95
CA GLU A 59 -10.95 15.67 12.52
C GLU A 59 -10.91 16.65 13.71
N GLU A 60 -11.89 16.60 14.59
CA GLU A 60 -11.93 17.42 15.82
C GLU A 60 -10.71 17.12 16.72
N GLU A 61 -10.38 15.84 16.93
CA GLU A 61 -9.18 15.43 17.69
C GLU A 61 -7.87 15.87 17.02
N LEU A 62 -7.76 15.74 15.70
CA LEU A 62 -6.59 16.22 14.94
C LEU A 62 -6.43 17.74 15.03
N GLN A 63 -7.54 18.49 15.01
CA GLN A 63 -7.53 19.94 15.21
C GLN A 63 -7.05 20.28 16.62
N HIS A 64 -7.53 19.56 17.64
CA HIS A 64 -7.07 19.71 19.02
C HIS A 64 -5.57 19.44 19.17
N GLU A 65 -5.04 18.36 18.60
CA GLU A 65 -3.60 18.06 18.62
C GLU A 65 -2.76 19.14 17.93
N SER A 66 -3.24 19.69 16.80
CA SER A 66 -2.53 20.74 16.05
C SER A 66 -2.38 22.05 16.83
N THR A 67 -3.27 22.31 17.79
CA THR A 67 -3.24 23.53 18.63
C THR A 67 -2.32 23.43 19.85
N GLY A 68 -1.66 22.29 20.06
CA GLY A 68 -0.45 22.20 20.88
C GLY A 68 -0.62 22.31 22.40
N VAL A 69 -1.82 22.04 22.94
CA VAL A 69 -2.03 22.02 24.39
C VAL A 69 -2.13 20.58 24.90
N SER A 70 -0.96 20.07 25.29
CA SER A 70 -0.69 18.97 26.24
C SER A 70 -1.21 17.56 25.93
N GLY A 71 -0.26 16.66 25.68
CA GLY A 71 -0.40 15.23 25.93
C GLY A 71 -0.08 14.36 24.73
N GLU A 72 1.15 14.44 24.19
CA GLU A 72 1.59 13.49 23.16
C GLU A 72 1.41 12.05 23.69
N HIS A 73 0.44 11.32 23.13
CA HIS A 73 0.26 9.92 23.45
C HIS A 73 1.48 9.16 22.89
N PRO A 74 2.27 8.44 23.71
CA PRO A 74 3.54 7.84 23.29
C PRO A 74 3.41 6.83 22.14
N SER A 75 2.19 6.36 21.84
CA SER A 75 1.88 5.49 20.70
C SER A 75 1.95 6.21 19.34
N LEU A 76 1.65 7.51 19.26
CA LEU A 76 1.63 8.27 18.01
C LEU A 76 3.00 8.78 17.55
N GLN A 77 3.98 8.89 18.47
CA GLN A 77 5.37 9.24 18.12
C GLN A 77 6.02 8.21 17.16
N THR A 78 5.51 6.98 17.10
CA THR A 78 6.08 5.91 16.28
C THR A 78 5.86 6.12 14.78
N LEU A 79 4.77 6.77 14.37
CA LEU A 79 4.42 6.93 12.96
C LEU A 79 5.14 8.10 12.27
N LEU A 80 5.61 9.09 13.04
CA LEU A 80 6.31 10.27 12.54
C LEU A 80 7.83 10.23 12.77
N ALA A 81 8.38 9.09 13.21
CA ALA A 81 9.83 8.94 13.24
C ALA A 81 10.41 9.30 11.86
N PRO A 82 11.27 10.33 11.76
CA PRO A 82 11.70 10.83 10.47
C PRO A 82 12.46 9.72 9.73
N VAL A 83 12.04 9.47 8.49
CA VAL A 83 12.64 8.57 7.50
C VAL A 83 14.17 8.79 7.32
N SER A 84 14.73 9.85 7.91
CA SER A 84 16.16 10.19 7.90
C SER A 84 17.06 9.36 8.83
N SER A 85 16.54 8.47 9.69
CA SER A 85 17.38 7.73 10.67
C SER A 85 17.57 6.23 10.36
N ARG A 86 17.53 5.79 9.10
CA ARG A 86 17.95 4.42 8.75
C ARG A 86 19.47 4.35 8.57
N LYS A 87 20.21 4.52 9.67
CA LYS A 87 21.65 4.26 9.72
C LYS A 87 21.84 2.74 9.73
N GLY A 88 22.26 2.19 8.60
CA GLY A 88 22.45 0.75 8.42
C GLY A 88 23.42 0.17 9.46
N THR A 89 22.91 -0.67 10.35
CA THR A 89 23.69 -1.70 11.02
C THR A 89 23.43 -3.01 10.29
N SER A 90 24.47 -3.44 9.59
CA SER A 90 24.58 -4.75 8.96
C SER A 90 24.49 -5.86 10.01
N ALA A 91 23.40 -6.64 10.01
CA ALA A 91 23.42 -8.08 10.26
C ALA A 91 22.02 -8.67 10.03
N GLU A 92 21.97 -9.59 9.06
CA GLU A 92 21.13 -10.79 9.02
C GLU A 92 19.59 -10.70 9.05
N THR A 93 19.03 -11.04 7.88
CA THR A 93 17.89 -11.96 7.66
C THR A 93 16.48 -11.50 8.06
N ILE A 94 15.64 -11.20 7.05
CA ILE A 94 14.48 -12.00 6.58
C ILE A 94 13.67 -11.14 5.60
N ASN A 95 13.47 -11.68 4.40
CA ASN A 95 12.67 -11.10 3.31
C ASN A 95 11.18 -11.08 3.66
N PHE A 96 10.59 -9.89 3.77
CA PHE A 96 9.16 -9.70 3.52
C PHE A 96 8.99 -8.46 2.65
N GLY A 97 8.37 -8.65 1.48
CA GLY A 97 8.28 -7.66 0.42
C GLY A 97 7.42 -6.47 0.82
N THR A 98 8.08 -5.40 1.27
CA THR A 98 7.52 -4.06 1.18
C THR A 98 7.87 -3.53 -0.20
N MET A 99 6.85 -3.08 -0.95
CA MET A 99 7.08 -2.29 -2.16
C MET A 99 7.82 -1.03 -1.74
N ASP A 100 9.11 -1.04 -2.03
CA ASP A 100 10.06 0.00 -1.73
C ASP A 100 9.78 1.22 -2.60
N LEU A 101 8.90 2.10 -2.13
CA LEU A 101 8.71 3.44 -2.69
C LEU A 101 9.97 4.33 -2.53
N SER A 102 11.02 3.87 -1.83
CA SER A 102 12.33 4.56 -1.79
C SER A 102 13.20 4.28 -3.02
N SER A 103 12.81 3.35 -3.89
CA SER A 103 13.47 3.08 -5.17
C SER A 103 13.34 4.23 -6.20
N GLN A 104 12.52 5.26 -5.92
CA GLN A 104 12.48 6.50 -6.72
C GLN A 104 13.48 7.58 -6.27
N CYS A 105 14.26 7.36 -5.21
CA CYS A 105 15.43 8.19 -4.98
C CYS A 105 16.63 7.55 -5.70
N PRO A 106 17.17 8.18 -6.77
CA PRO A 106 18.30 7.62 -7.48
C PRO A 106 19.47 7.45 -6.51
N GLN A 107 19.84 6.18 -6.32
CA GLN A 107 20.91 5.70 -5.47
C GLN A 107 22.18 6.55 -5.69
N PHE A 108 22.55 7.37 -4.71
CA PHE A 108 23.65 8.33 -4.79
C PHE A 108 25.05 7.67 -4.78
N GLY A 109 25.10 6.34 -4.62
CA GLY A 109 26.33 5.56 -4.48
C GLY A 109 26.87 5.05 -5.81
N GLY A 110 27.68 5.85 -6.49
CA GLY A 110 28.87 5.31 -7.19
C GLY A 110 28.93 5.37 -8.72
N LYS A 111 27.81 5.56 -9.43
CA LYS A 111 27.78 5.88 -10.87
C LYS A 111 26.54 6.70 -11.21
N ALA A 112 26.30 7.78 -10.49
CA ALA A 112 25.12 8.59 -10.74
C ALA A 112 25.16 9.12 -12.19
N PRO A 113 24.21 8.77 -13.06
CA PRO A 113 24.02 9.43 -14.34
C PRO A 113 23.37 10.80 -14.05
N MET A 114 23.96 11.59 -13.16
CA MET A 114 23.37 12.81 -12.60
C MET A 114 23.01 13.79 -13.72
N ALA A 115 23.84 13.87 -14.75
CA ALA A 115 23.57 14.68 -15.93
C ALA A 115 22.40 14.14 -16.76
N VAL A 116 22.28 12.81 -16.93
CA VAL A 116 21.19 12.20 -17.71
C VAL A 116 19.88 12.25 -16.93
N ALA A 117 19.86 11.84 -15.67
CA ALA A 117 18.67 11.89 -14.83
C ALA A 117 18.20 13.33 -14.58
N ALA A 118 19.11 14.29 -14.41
CA ALA A 118 18.73 15.70 -14.32
C ALA A 118 18.18 16.22 -15.66
N TYR A 119 18.80 15.83 -16.78
CA TYR A 119 18.32 16.21 -18.11
C TYR A 119 16.95 15.60 -18.43
N GLU A 120 16.74 14.33 -18.11
CA GLU A 120 15.45 13.63 -18.23
C GLU A 120 14.40 14.27 -17.34
N ALA A 121 14.73 14.63 -16.10
CA ALA A 121 13.81 15.34 -15.20
C ALA A 121 13.43 16.73 -15.73
N ILE A 122 14.37 17.46 -16.35
CA ILE A 122 14.11 18.75 -17.00
C ILE A 122 13.21 18.56 -18.22
N ILE A 123 13.45 17.53 -19.05
CA ILE A 123 12.60 17.21 -20.20
C ILE A 123 11.18 16.85 -19.73
N ALA A 124 11.06 15.98 -18.73
CA ALA A 124 9.77 15.53 -18.18
C ALA A 124 8.96 16.70 -17.59
N LYS A 125 9.62 17.63 -16.89
CA LYS A 125 9.00 18.87 -16.41
C LYS A 125 8.53 19.75 -17.55
N LYS A 126 9.30 19.84 -18.65
CA LYS A 126 8.98 20.67 -19.81
C LYS A 126 7.90 20.06 -20.71
N SER A 127 7.75 18.74 -20.71
CA SER A 127 6.66 18.06 -21.45
C SER A 127 5.30 18.14 -20.75
N ASN A 128 5.25 18.60 -19.49
CA ASN A 128 3.99 18.76 -18.76
C ASN A 128 3.41 20.18 -19.00
N PRO A 129 2.34 20.35 -19.80
CA PRO A 129 1.85 21.65 -20.23
C PRO A 129 1.26 22.50 -19.07
N GLU A 130 0.94 21.89 -17.92
CA GLU A 130 0.29 22.60 -16.81
C GLU A 130 1.24 23.48 -15.97
N ASN A 131 2.57 23.29 -16.08
CA ASN A 131 3.57 24.15 -15.43
C ASN A 131 4.18 25.22 -16.38
N SER A 132 3.59 25.40 -17.57
CA SER A 132 4.09 26.26 -18.64
C SER A 132 3.67 27.74 -18.54
N THR A 133 3.38 28.26 -17.35
CA THR A 133 2.99 29.68 -17.20
C THR A 133 4.17 30.65 -17.02
N PHE A 134 5.41 30.18 -16.85
CA PHE A 134 6.55 31.06 -16.53
C PHE A 134 7.76 31.04 -17.48
N ILE A 135 7.70 30.33 -18.61
CA ILE A 135 8.75 30.43 -19.65
C ILE A 135 8.12 30.69 -21.03
N THR A 136 7.45 31.83 -21.14
CA THR A 136 7.03 32.44 -22.42
C THR A 136 8.11 33.32 -23.05
N ASN A 137 9.39 33.06 -22.75
CA ASN A 137 10.50 33.58 -23.56
C ASN A 137 11.09 32.44 -24.39
N ASN A 138 10.29 32.03 -25.37
CA ASN A 138 10.65 31.76 -26.76
C ASN A 138 12.12 31.41 -27.10
N GLN A 139 12.70 30.46 -26.38
CA GLN A 139 13.74 29.61 -26.92
C GLN A 139 13.13 28.23 -27.10
N GLN A 140 12.30 28.11 -28.14
CA GLN A 140 12.31 26.89 -28.92
C GLN A 140 13.77 26.66 -29.31
N TRP A 141 14.47 25.87 -28.50
CA TRP A 141 15.54 25.02 -28.99
C TRP A 141 14.89 24.05 -29.97
N LEU A 142 14.43 24.58 -31.11
CA LEU A 142 14.53 23.87 -32.36
C LEU A 142 15.96 23.39 -32.32
N HIS A 143 16.14 22.09 -32.08
CA HIS A 143 17.32 21.41 -32.54
C HIS A 143 17.28 21.59 -34.05
N ASN A 144 17.71 22.78 -34.49
CA ASN A 144 18.16 23.06 -35.83
C ASN A 144 19.51 22.36 -35.89
N ARG A 145 19.50 21.02 -35.69
CA ARG A 145 20.40 20.17 -36.45
C ARG A 145 20.01 20.54 -37.85
N SER A 146 20.77 21.46 -38.44
CA SER A 146 20.67 21.75 -39.85
C SER A 146 20.66 20.38 -40.49
N ASP A 147 19.51 19.97 -41.00
CA ASP A 147 19.41 18.68 -41.66
C ASP A 147 20.50 18.77 -42.73
N PRO A 148 21.57 17.97 -42.67
CA PRO A 148 22.64 18.10 -43.64
C PRO A 148 22.10 17.85 -45.05
N MET A 149 20.89 17.25 -45.15
CA MET A 149 20.11 17.03 -46.36
C MET A 149 19.16 18.17 -46.76
N ALA A 150 18.96 19.21 -45.93
CA ALA A 150 18.12 20.33 -46.31
C ALA A 150 18.74 21.03 -47.52
N HIS A 151 18.01 21.00 -48.64
CA HIS A 151 18.39 21.67 -49.88
C HIS A 151 18.50 23.18 -49.62
N GLN A 152 19.68 23.64 -49.23
CA GLN A 152 20.02 25.06 -49.23
C GLN A 152 19.85 25.56 -50.67
N LYS A 153 18.81 26.35 -50.90
CA LYS A 153 18.66 27.09 -52.15
C LYS A 153 19.81 28.08 -52.20
N PHE A 154 20.74 27.85 -53.13
CA PHE A 154 21.90 28.70 -53.33
C PHE A 154 21.47 29.98 -54.03
N ASP A 155 21.30 31.07 -53.29
CA ASP A 155 21.32 32.40 -53.89
C ASP A 155 22.74 32.68 -54.42
N GLN A 156 22.85 33.33 -55.59
CA GLN A 156 24.10 33.56 -56.31
C GLN A 156 25.19 34.15 -55.42
N VAL A 157 26.25 33.38 -55.17
CA VAL A 157 27.43 33.82 -54.41
C VAL A 157 28.60 34.01 -55.38
N ASP A 158 28.98 35.27 -55.64
CA ASP A 158 30.13 35.68 -56.48
C ASP A 158 31.51 35.34 -55.87
N ASP A 159 31.55 34.59 -54.77
CA ASP A 159 32.75 34.34 -53.97
C ASP A 159 33.24 32.89 -54.16
N LYS A 160 34.25 32.73 -55.01
CA LYS A 160 34.82 31.43 -55.42
C LYS A 160 35.23 30.55 -54.24
N SER A 161 35.66 31.15 -53.13
CA SER A 161 36.03 30.41 -51.91
C SER A 161 34.82 29.75 -51.25
N LYS A 162 33.68 30.46 -51.19
CA LYS A 162 32.43 29.92 -50.61
C LYS A 162 31.84 28.83 -51.49
N LEU A 163 31.96 28.96 -52.82
CA LEU A 163 31.55 27.91 -53.74
C LEU A 163 32.33 26.60 -53.49
N ILE A 164 33.65 26.68 -53.29
CA ILE A 164 34.49 25.51 -53.03
C ILE A 164 34.13 24.85 -51.69
N THR A 165 33.94 25.62 -50.62
CA THR A 165 33.53 25.07 -49.31
C THR A 165 32.13 24.44 -49.37
N ASN A 166 31.21 25.07 -50.10
CA ASN A 166 29.85 24.55 -50.26
C ASN A 166 29.83 23.25 -51.07
N LEU A 167 30.63 23.17 -52.14
CA LEU A 167 30.79 21.93 -52.90
C LEU A 167 31.41 20.82 -52.06
N HIS A 168 32.44 21.12 -51.25
CA HIS A 168 33.05 20.15 -50.35
C HIS A 168 32.04 19.62 -49.32
N THR A 169 31.27 20.52 -48.70
CA THR A 169 30.19 20.14 -47.78
C THR A 169 29.13 19.30 -48.48
N SER A 170 28.71 19.68 -49.70
CA SER A 170 27.73 18.92 -50.50
C SER A 170 28.23 17.51 -50.84
N ILE A 171 29.49 17.37 -51.28
CA ILE A 171 30.11 16.09 -51.58
C ILE A 171 30.20 15.23 -50.31
N SER A 172 30.61 15.82 -49.18
CA SER A 172 30.68 15.11 -47.89
C SER A 172 29.29 14.62 -47.46
N THR A 173 28.27 15.48 -47.55
CA THR A 173 26.88 15.12 -47.25
C THR A 173 26.39 14.00 -48.17
N GLN A 174 26.61 14.10 -49.48
CA GLN A 174 26.18 13.07 -50.43
C GLN A 174 26.87 11.73 -50.14
N LYS A 175 28.15 11.74 -49.78
CA LYS A 175 28.88 10.55 -49.37
C LYS A 175 28.28 9.94 -48.09
N ILE A 176 27.97 10.77 -47.09
CA ILE A 176 27.29 10.32 -45.87
C ILE A 176 25.94 9.69 -46.20
N ALA A 177 25.16 10.32 -47.09
CA ALA A 177 23.85 9.82 -47.50
C ALA A 177 23.94 8.46 -48.21
N LEU A 178 24.92 8.30 -49.11
CA LEU A 178 25.19 7.04 -49.79
C LEU A 178 25.55 5.94 -48.77
N GLU A 179 26.50 6.21 -47.87
CA GLU A 179 26.88 5.24 -46.84
C GLU A 179 25.72 4.91 -45.90
N HIS A 180 24.88 5.88 -45.55
CA HIS A 180 23.66 5.63 -44.76
C HIS A 180 22.68 4.73 -45.50
N GLN A 181 22.44 4.96 -46.80
CA GLN A 181 21.59 4.10 -47.63
C GLN A 181 22.16 2.69 -47.72
N ARG A 182 23.48 2.56 -47.90
CA ARG A 182 24.17 1.27 -47.92
C ARG A 182 23.98 0.51 -46.59
N HIS A 183 24.20 1.15 -45.44
CA HIS A 183 23.97 0.53 -44.14
C HIS A 183 22.51 0.14 -43.92
N ARG A 184 21.57 0.98 -44.35
CA ARG A 184 20.13 0.66 -44.27
C ARG A 184 19.79 -0.59 -45.07
N LEU A 185 20.32 -0.73 -46.28
CA LEU A 185 20.09 -1.92 -47.11
C LEU A 185 20.65 -3.18 -46.44
N ILE A 186 21.88 -3.13 -45.93
CA ILE A 186 22.48 -4.25 -45.19
C ILE A 186 21.63 -4.61 -43.96
N ASN A 187 21.17 -3.61 -43.21
CA ASN A 187 20.30 -3.85 -42.05
C ASN A 187 18.95 -4.47 -42.45
N LEU A 188 18.37 -4.05 -43.57
CA LEU A 188 17.13 -4.63 -44.09
C LEU A 188 17.34 -6.07 -44.57
N GLU A 189 18.44 -6.36 -45.25
CA GLU A 189 18.82 -7.72 -45.65
C GLU A 189 18.98 -8.62 -44.41
N LEU A 190 19.64 -8.11 -43.36
CA LEU A 190 19.79 -8.81 -42.09
C LEU A 190 18.41 -9.08 -41.44
N GLN A 191 17.57 -8.06 -41.35
CA GLN A 191 16.22 -8.20 -40.79
C GLN A 191 15.39 -9.20 -41.60
N GLN A 192 15.42 -9.13 -42.93
CA GLN A 192 14.69 -10.06 -43.79
C GLN A 192 15.18 -11.51 -43.62
N THR A 193 16.48 -11.70 -43.40
CA THR A 193 17.08 -13.03 -43.22
C THR A 193 16.76 -13.63 -41.85
N PHE A 194 16.81 -12.82 -40.79
CA PHE A 194 16.76 -13.33 -39.41
C PHE A 194 15.45 -13.03 -38.66
N GLN A 195 14.76 -11.94 -38.97
CA GLN A 195 13.51 -11.57 -38.33
C GLN A 195 12.32 -12.17 -39.09
N THR A 196 12.27 -13.49 -39.09
CA THR A 196 11.13 -14.22 -39.63
C THR A 196 9.92 -14.06 -38.69
N PRO A 197 8.68 -14.12 -39.20
CA PRO A 197 7.48 -14.16 -38.35
C PRO A 197 7.56 -15.23 -37.25
N GLN A 198 8.23 -16.35 -37.53
CA GLN A 198 8.46 -17.44 -36.57
C GLN A 198 9.35 -17.02 -35.39
N THR A 199 10.31 -16.12 -35.60
CA THR A 199 11.17 -15.61 -34.51
C THR A 199 10.37 -14.71 -33.58
N TYR A 200 9.49 -13.88 -34.13
CA TYR A 200 8.60 -13.03 -33.36
C TYR A 200 7.57 -13.82 -32.55
N THR A 201 6.92 -14.82 -33.17
CA THR A 201 5.99 -15.69 -32.44
C THR A 201 6.70 -16.50 -31.37
N HIS A 202 7.90 -17.02 -31.67
CA HIS A 202 8.72 -17.74 -30.69
C HIS A 202 9.09 -16.86 -29.49
N TYR A 203 9.53 -15.62 -29.73
CA TYR A 203 9.83 -14.68 -28.64
C TYR A 203 8.58 -14.36 -27.82
N ASN A 204 7.45 -14.05 -28.48
CA ASN A 204 6.21 -13.75 -27.78
C ASN A 204 5.74 -14.93 -26.91
N THR A 205 5.67 -16.13 -27.46
CA THR A 205 5.15 -17.30 -26.72
C THR A 205 6.13 -17.78 -25.65
N ASN A 206 7.43 -17.85 -25.93
CA ASN A 206 8.37 -18.44 -24.97
C ASN A 206 8.89 -17.45 -23.95
N GLN A 207 9.14 -16.20 -24.33
CA GLN A 207 9.66 -15.20 -23.41
C GLN A 207 8.53 -14.42 -22.76
N LEU A 208 7.70 -13.73 -23.55
CA LEU A 208 6.68 -12.86 -22.96
C LEU A 208 5.59 -13.66 -22.27
N GLU A 209 4.96 -14.60 -22.95
CA GLU A 209 3.91 -15.42 -22.35
C GLU A 209 4.48 -16.42 -21.34
N GLY A 210 5.49 -17.18 -21.75
CA GLY A 210 6.08 -18.26 -20.95
C GLY A 210 6.81 -17.81 -19.69
N GLN A 211 7.65 -16.77 -19.76
CA GLN A 211 8.49 -16.37 -18.63
C GLN A 211 7.91 -15.22 -17.81
N ILE A 212 7.06 -14.39 -18.41
CA ILE A 212 6.57 -13.17 -17.74
C ILE A 212 5.08 -13.30 -17.39
N VAL A 213 4.22 -13.44 -18.40
CA VAL A 213 2.76 -13.35 -18.20
C VAL A 213 2.23 -14.53 -17.39
N ASN A 214 2.56 -15.76 -17.78
CA ASN A 214 2.01 -16.95 -17.13
C ASN A 214 2.46 -17.09 -15.65
N PRO A 215 3.75 -16.93 -15.31
CA PRO A 215 4.19 -16.97 -13.91
C PRO A 215 3.61 -15.83 -13.06
N LEU A 216 3.46 -14.63 -13.64
CA LEU A 216 2.82 -13.51 -12.96
C LEU A 216 1.35 -13.80 -12.68
N GLN A 217 0.62 -14.31 -13.67
CA GLN A 217 -0.78 -14.72 -13.50
C GLN A 217 -0.93 -15.78 -12.40
N GLN A 218 -0.09 -16.82 -12.42
CA GLN A 218 -0.09 -17.85 -11.36
C GLN A 218 0.22 -17.28 -9.97
N THR A 219 1.08 -16.26 -9.89
CA THR A 219 1.42 -15.62 -8.62
C THR A 219 0.26 -14.78 -8.10
N VAL A 220 -0.42 -14.04 -8.97
CA VAL A 220 -1.64 -13.29 -8.62
C VAL A 220 -2.75 -14.23 -8.18
N GLU A 221 -2.98 -15.34 -8.89
CA GLU A 221 -3.97 -16.35 -8.51
C GLU A 221 -3.66 -16.99 -7.16
N ARG A 222 -2.39 -17.32 -6.91
CA ARG A 222 -1.94 -17.84 -5.61
C ARG A 222 -2.21 -16.85 -4.48
N GLN A 223 -1.88 -15.57 -4.67
CA GLN A 223 -2.13 -14.52 -3.69
C GLN A 223 -3.62 -14.31 -3.45
N ARG A 224 -4.46 -14.38 -4.48
CA ARG A 224 -5.92 -14.31 -4.32
C ARG A 224 -6.43 -15.46 -3.46
N MET A 225 -6.02 -16.70 -3.76
CA MET A 225 -6.42 -17.86 -2.96
C MET A 225 -5.96 -17.75 -1.49
N GLU A 226 -4.77 -17.21 -1.26
CA GLU A 226 -4.25 -16.98 0.09
C GLU A 226 -5.05 -15.92 0.86
N VAL A 227 -5.34 -14.79 0.21
CA VAL A 227 -6.20 -13.73 0.78
C VAL A 227 -7.61 -14.26 1.05
N ASP A 228 -8.19 -15.03 0.14
CA ASP A 228 -9.52 -15.62 0.31
C ASP A 228 -9.55 -16.62 1.48
N ALA A 229 -8.49 -17.42 1.65
CA ALA A 229 -8.38 -18.32 2.79
C ALA A 229 -8.26 -17.56 4.13
N ILE A 230 -7.48 -16.47 4.16
CA ILE A 230 -7.37 -15.60 5.34
C ILE A 230 -8.71 -14.92 5.65
N ASN A 231 -9.42 -14.45 4.64
CA ASN A 231 -10.72 -13.82 4.83
C ASN A 231 -11.77 -14.83 5.30
N ALA A 232 -11.75 -16.06 4.78
CA ALA A 232 -12.66 -17.12 5.22
C ALA A 232 -12.42 -17.50 6.69
N THR A 233 -11.16 -17.65 7.10
CA THR A 233 -10.81 -17.95 8.51
C THR A 233 -11.19 -16.80 9.43
N ARG A 234 -10.91 -15.54 9.06
CA ARG A 234 -11.36 -14.36 9.80
C ARG A 234 -12.88 -14.31 9.95
N MET A 235 -13.63 -14.57 8.88
CA MET A 235 -15.09 -14.58 8.92
C MET A 235 -15.63 -15.64 9.90
N GLU A 236 -15.06 -16.85 9.89
CA GLU A 236 -15.45 -17.91 10.82
C GLU A 236 -15.15 -17.53 12.28
N GLU A 237 -13.95 -16.99 12.55
CA GLU A 237 -13.55 -16.54 13.89
C GLU A 237 -14.47 -15.45 14.42
N GLN A 238 -14.76 -14.42 13.62
CA GLN A 238 -15.65 -13.32 14.02
C GLN A 238 -17.08 -13.81 14.26
N GLN A 239 -17.60 -14.72 13.42
CA GLN A 239 -18.93 -15.29 13.62
C GLN A 239 -19.01 -16.11 14.91
N ARG A 240 -17.95 -16.86 15.24
CA ARG A 240 -17.85 -17.59 16.51
C ARG A 240 -17.82 -16.63 17.70
N ALA A 241 -16.99 -15.59 17.63
CA ALA A 241 -16.89 -14.55 18.66
C ALA A 241 -18.25 -13.88 18.90
N MET A 242 -18.97 -13.52 17.84
CA MET A 242 -20.31 -12.93 17.96
C MET A 242 -21.29 -13.86 18.68
N GLY A 243 -21.29 -15.16 18.36
CA GLY A 243 -22.13 -16.13 19.07
C GLY A 243 -21.85 -16.17 20.58
N THR A 244 -20.58 -15.99 20.98
CA THR A 244 -20.23 -15.88 22.41
C THR A 244 -20.69 -14.55 23.02
N LEU A 245 -20.55 -13.44 22.28
CA LEU A 245 -20.98 -12.11 22.72
C LEU A 245 -22.50 -12.04 22.92
N ASP A 246 -23.28 -12.59 22.00
CA ASP A 246 -24.75 -12.70 22.12
C ASP A 246 -25.15 -13.52 23.36
N GLY A 247 -24.43 -14.61 23.64
CA GLY A 247 -24.63 -15.42 24.83
C GLY A 247 -24.36 -14.65 26.13
N LEU A 248 -23.28 -13.85 26.16
CA LEU A 248 -22.95 -13.00 27.31
C LEU A 248 -23.96 -11.84 27.46
N SER A 249 -24.35 -11.21 26.36
CA SER A 249 -25.35 -10.14 26.32
C SER A 249 -26.70 -10.60 26.88
N ARG A 250 -27.18 -11.77 26.46
CA ARG A 250 -28.41 -12.36 27.03
C ARG A 250 -28.29 -12.58 28.54
N LYS A 251 -27.19 -13.18 29.00
CA LYS A 251 -26.95 -13.40 30.44
C LYS A 251 -26.91 -12.08 31.22
N TYR A 252 -26.31 -11.04 30.65
CA TYR A 252 -26.29 -9.71 31.25
C TYR A 252 -27.71 -9.15 31.42
N TYR A 253 -28.54 -9.15 30.37
CA TYR A 253 -29.92 -8.68 30.47
C TYR A 253 -30.76 -9.51 31.46
N GLU A 254 -30.59 -10.84 31.49
CA GLU A 254 -31.25 -11.69 32.48
C GLU A 254 -30.85 -11.34 33.91
N LEU A 255 -29.57 -11.03 34.15
CA LEU A 255 -29.08 -10.64 35.47
C LEU A 255 -29.61 -9.28 35.89
N VAL A 256 -29.63 -8.32 34.95
CA VAL A 256 -30.19 -6.98 35.18
C VAL A 256 -31.69 -7.07 35.50
N ASP A 257 -32.46 -7.85 34.74
CA ASP A 257 -33.89 -8.08 35.01
C ASP A 257 -34.13 -8.76 36.37
N LYS A 258 -33.32 -9.76 36.73
CA LYS A 258 -33.38 -10.39 38.06
C LYS A 258 -33.09 -9.39 39.18
N ASN A 259 -32.05 -8.58 39.04
CA ASN A 259 -31.70 -7.56 40.04
C ASN A 259 -32.80 -6.50 40.17
N LEU A 260 -33.42 -6.10 39.07
CA LEU A 260 -34.56 -5.19 39.08
C LEU A 260 -35.73 -5.77 39.87
N ARG A 261 -36.14 -7.01 39.56
CA ARG A 261 -37.22 -7.72 40.27
C ARG A 261 -36.92 -7.91 41.75
N LEU A 262 -35.67 -8.23 42.10
CA LEU A 262 -35.24 -8.32 43.50
C LEU A 262 -35.33 -6.97 44.21
N GLY A 263 -34.91 -5.89 43.55
CA GLY A 263 -35.05 -4.53 44.09
C GLY A 263 -36.50 -4.13 44.34
N GLU A 264 -37.40 -4.47 43.41
CA GLU A 264 -38.85 -4.25 43.59
C GLU A 264 -39.43 -5.08 44.74
N ALA A 265 -39.04 -6.36 44.85
CA ALA A 265 -39.49 -7.23 45.94
C ALA A 265 -38.99 -6.76 47.31
N VAL A 266 -37.72 -6.34 47.42
CA VAL A 266 -37.15 -5.78 48.65
C VAL A 266 -37.91 -4.52 49.05
N LYS A 267 -38.15 -3.61 48.10
CA LYS A 267 -38.93 -2.40 48.35
C LYS A 267 -40.35 -2.70 48.83
N GLY A 268 -40.99 -3.74 48.26
CA GLY A 268 -42.31 -4.22 48.71
C GLY A 268 -42.28 -4.73 50.16
N LEU A 269 -41.32 -5.61 50.49
CA LEU A 269 -41.13 -6.16 51.83
C LEU A 269 -40.79 -5.08 52.87
N GLU A 270 -39.95 -4.11 52.52
CA GLU A 270 -39.64 -2.97 53.37
C GLU A 270 -40.90 -2.15 53.69
N GLY A 271 -41.76 -1.92 52.70
CA GLY A 271 -43.05 -1.25 52.89
C GLY A 271 -44.00 -2.04 53.80
N GLU A 272 -44.09 -3.35 53.65
CA GLU A 272 -44.89 -4.23 54.52
C GLU A 272 -44.35 -4.23 55.97
N VAL A 273 -43.03 -4.33 56.15
CA VAL A 273 -42.39 -4.27 57.47
C VAL A 273 -42.63 -2.91 58.14
N GLU A 274 -42.56 -1.81 57.38
CA GLU A 274 -42.88 -0.48 57.90
C GLU A 274 -44.36 -0.37 58.31
N GLY A 275 -45.28 -0.94 57.52
CA GLY A 275 -46.70 -1.03 57.85
C GLY A 275 -46.96 -1.82 59.14
N LEU A 276 -46.36 -3.01 59.26
CA LEU A 276 -46.48 -3.86 60.45
C LEU A 276 -45.88 -3.21 61.70
N LYS A 277 -44.76 -2.48 61.57
CA LYS A 277 -44.19 -1.69 62.68
C LYS A 277 -45.15 -0.62 63.18
N LYS A 278 -45.87 0.04 62.27
CA LYS A 278 -46.91 1.03 62.60
C LYS A 278 -48.11 0.39 63.31
N GLU A 279 -48.57 -0.78 62.84
CA GLU A 279 -49.74 -1.47 63.40
C GLU A 279 -49.47 -2.13 64.77
N SER A 280 -48.30 -2.74 64.96
CA SER A 280 -47.95 -3.46 66.20
C SER A 280 -47.66 -2.55 67.39
N GLY A 281 -47.70 -1.22 67.21
CA GLY A 281 -47.39 -0.25 68.27
C GLY A 281 -45.92 -0.28 68.71
N ALA A 282 -45.07 -1.06 68.05
CA ALA A 282 -43.62 -1.06 68.22
C ALA A 282 -43.02 0.16 67.52
N CYS A 283 -43.44 1.35 67.95
CA CYS A 283 -42.63 2.56 67.78
C CYS A 283 -41.40 2.35 68.67
N VAL A 284 -40.34 1.76 68.09
CA VAL A 284 -39.03 1.77 68.73
C VAL A 284 -38.63 3.23 68.77
N VAL A 285 -38.89 3.88 69.90
CA VAL A 285 -38.24 5.12 70.28
C VAL A 285 -36.76 4.74 70.39
N VAL A 286 -36.02 4.95 69.31
CA VAL A 286 -34.56 5.00 69.40
C VAL A 286 -34.29 6.28 70.16
N ASP A 287 -34.12 6.15 71.47
CA ASP A 287 -33.56 7.23 72.28
C ASP A 287 -32.14 7.45 71.77
N ASP A 288 -31.97 8.46 70.90
CA ASP A 288 -30.67 8.97 70.47
C ASP A 288 -29.93 9.48 71.73
N ASN A 289 -28.88 8.77 72.12
CA ASN A 289 -27.98 9.12 73.22
C ASN A 289 -26.54 9.13 72.72
#